data_AF-A0A084GF13-F1
#
_entry.id   AF-A0A084GF13-F1
#
_cell.length_a   1.000
_cell.length_b   1.000
_cell.length_c   1.000
_cell.angle_alpha   90.00
_cell.angle_beta   90.00
_cell.angle_gamma   90.00
#
_symmetry.space_group_name_H-M   'P 1'
#
loop_
_entity.id
_entity.type
_entity.pdbx_description
1 polymer ?
#
loop_
_entity_poly.entity_id
_entity_poly.type
_entity_poly.pdbx_seq_one_letter_code
_entity_poly.pdbx_strand_id
1 'polypeptide(L)'
;MATTQEKEAPWWAAFGEPKAKVGSVPASTVLADLEAQPLGGPNVKRRFLLVDVRRTDYEGGTIASSINLPAHTIYQTRAIIYQLCKQAGVEQIIFYCGSCGGRGPRAAGWVQDYLDEVGEKDIKSVYLEGGIKGWVAAYGSRGMEFFDEKAWAKK
;
A
#
# COMPACT_ATOMS: atom_id res chain seq x y z
N MET A 1 -34.50 28.12 -9.80
CA MET A 1 -33.16 28.43 -9.25
C MET A 1 -32.43 27.12 -9.08
N ALA A 2 -31.32 26.93 -9.80
CA ALA A 2 -30.52 25.71 -9.67
C ALA A 2 -29.65 25.82 -8.42
N THR A 3 -29.84 24.93 -7.46
CA THR A 3 -28.95 24.77 -6.31
C THR A 3 -27.60 24.27 -6.80
N THR A 4 -26.58 25.11 -6.74
CA THR A 4 -25.18 24.71 -6.91
C THR A 4 -24.83 23.75 -5.78
N GLN A 5 -24.71 22.45 -6.06
CA GLN A 5 -24.16 21.50 -5.09
C GLN A 5 -22.70 21.87 -4.85
N GLU A 6 -22.38 22.31 -3.62
CA GLU A 6 -21.00 22.42 -3.18
C GLU A 6 -20.35 21.04 -3.25
N LYS A 7 -19.24 20.93 -3.99
CA LYS A 7 -18.45 19.71 -4.07
C LYS A 7 -17.84 19.47 -2.69
N GLU A 8 -18.29 18.42 -2.00
CA GLU A 8 -17.67 18.00 -0.74
C GLU A 8 -16.15 17.82 -0.94
N ALA A 9 -15.38 18.36 0.00
CA ALA A 9 -13.93 18.22 -0.02
C ALA A 9 -13.55 16.73 0.07
N PRO A 10 -12.48 16.28 -0.59
CA PRO A 10 -12.05 14.90 -0.48
C PRO A 10 -11.67 14.59 0.97
N TRP A 11 -11.88 13.34 1.40
CA TRP A 11 -11.63 12.88 2.78
C TRP A 11 -10.24 13.19 3.33
N TRP A 12 -9.24 13.31 2.45
CA TRP A 12 -7.84 13.56 2.80
C TRP A 12 -7.49 15.05 2.89
N ALA A 13 -8.40 15.97 2.52
CA ALA A 13 -8.13 17.40 2.42
C ALA A 13 -7.60 18.00 3.73
N ALA A 14 -8.12 17.54 4.89
CA ALA A 14 -7.70 18.01 6.20
C ALA A 14 -6.23 17.69 6.55
N PHE A 15 -5.62 16.74 5.84
CA PHE A 15 -4.24 16.31 6.07
C PHE A 15 -3.24 16.90 5.07
N GLY A 16 -3.74 17.47 3.97
CA GLY A 16 -2.94 18.00 2.86
C GLY A 16 -2.37 16.90 1.95
N GLU A 17 -1.78 17.33 0.83
CA GLU A 17 -1.00 16.45 -0.02
C GLU A 17 0.36 16.17 0.61
N PRO A 18 0.92 14.96 0.42
CA PRO A 18 2.26 14.65 0.90
C PRO A 18 3.30 15.51 0.20
N LYS A 19 4.34 15.90 0.92
CA LYS A 19 5.43 16.74 0.40
C LYS A 19 6.48 15.90 -0.32
N ALA A 20 6.73 14.69 0.17
CA ALA A 20 7.70 13.75 -0.36
C ALA A 20 7.28 13.23 -1.74
N LYS A 21 8.26 13.16 -2.64
CA LYS A 21 8.13 12.47 -3.93
C LYS A 21 8.55 11.02 -3.76
N VAL A 22 7.57 10.13 -3.65
CA VAL A 22 7.79 8.69 -3.49
C VAL A 22 7.86 7.98 -4.84
N GLY A 23 8.74 6.98 -4.93
CA GLY A 23 8.83 6.10 -6.09
C GLY A 23 7.79 4.97 -6.09
N SER A 24 7.71 4.27 -7.21
CA SER A 24 6.96 3.02 -7.33
C SER A 24 7.89 1.80 -7.35
N VAL A 25 7.33 0.62 -7.06
CA VAL A 25 7.98 -0.67 -7.27
C VAL A 25 7.12 -1.50 -8.23
N PRO A 26 7.72 -2.13 -9.26
CA PRO A 26 7.01 -3.01 -10.17
C PRO A 26 6.46 -4.26 -9.47
N ALA A 27 5.31 -4.75 -9.93
CA ALA A 27 4.70 -5.95 -9.38
C ALA A 27 5.57 -7.22 -9.55
N SER A 28 6.37 -7.28 -10.61
CA SER A 28 7.32 -8.38 -10.86
C SER A 28 8.40 -8.50 -9.78
N THR A 29 8.94 -7.36 -9.32
CA THR A 29 9.93 -7.32 -8.23
C THR A 29 9.32 -7.85 -6.94
N VAL A 30 8.13 -7.36 -6.59
CA VAL A 30 7.43 -7.80 -5.37
C VAL A 30 7.07 -9.28 -5.43
N LEU A 31 6.63 -9.80 -6.58
CA LEU A 31 6.35 -11.22 -6.75
C LEU A 31 7.61 -12.08 -6.56
N ALA A 32 8.72 -11.68 -7.19
CA ALA A 32 10.00 -12.38 -7.03
C ALA A 32 10.47 -12.38 -5.56
N ASP A 33 10.32 -11.25 -4.86
CA ASP A 33 10.66 -11.13 -3.44
C ASP A 33 9.77 -12.02 -2.57
N LEU A 34 8.47 -12.09 -2.84
CA LEU A 34 7.52 -12.97 -2.12
C LEU A 34 7.86 -14.45 -2.32
N GLU A 35 8.22 -14.85 -3.53
CA GLU A 35 8.58 -16.23 -3.86
C GLU A 35 9.94 -16.64 -3.27
N ALA A 36 10.91 -15.73 -3.28
CA ALA A 36 12.22 -15.95 -2.66
C ALA A 36 12.17 -15.92 -1.13
N GLN A 37 11.21 -15.19 -0.55
CA GLN A 37 11.07 -14.98 0.89
C GLN A 37 9.65 -15.34 1.36
N PRO A 38 9.25 -16.63 1.28
CA PRO A 38 7.91 -17.05 1.66
C PRO A 38 7.66 -16.81 3.16
N LEU A 39 6.45 -16.38 3.50
CA LEU A 39 6.08 -16.12 4.89
C LEU A 39 6.16 -17.42 5.70
N GLY A 40 6.85 -17.39 6.84
CA GLY A 40 7.04 -18.57 7.70
C GLY A 40 8.10 -19.56 7.22
N GLY A 41 8.85 -19.26 6.16
CA GLY A 41 9.99 -20.07 5.72
C GLY A 41 11.15 -20.05 6.74
N PRO A 42 11.90 -21.14 6.91
CA PRO A 42 13.03 -21.19 7.83
C PRO A 42 14.12 -20.21 7.41
N ASN A 43 14.63 -19.41 8.36
CA ASN A 43 15.69 -18.41 8.16
C ASN A 43 15.37 -17.30 7.13
N VAL A 44 14.11 -17.09 6.79
CA VAL A 44 13.69 -15.98 5.90
C VAL A 44 13.48 -14.71 6.73
N LYS A 45 14.37 -13.73 6.60
CA LYS A 45 14.17 -12.39 7.16
C LYS A 45 13.62 -11.45 6.07
N ARG A 46 12.30 -11.28 6.05
CA ARG A 46 11.67 -10.34 5.12
C ARG A 46 11.93 -8.90 5.55
N ARG A 47 12.52 -8.11 4.65
CA ARG A 47 12.89 -6.70 4.92
C ARG A 47 11.94 -5.70 4.27
N PHE A 48 10.79 -6.16 3.79
CA PHE A 48 9.71 -5.30 3.29
C PHE A 48 8.36 -5.65 3.92
N LEU A 49 7.46 -4.66 3.95
CA LEU A 49 6.07 -4.81 4.37
C LEU A 49 5.14 -4.38 3.22
N LEU A 50 4.20 -5.24 2.83
CA LEU A 50 3.12 -4.87 1.91
C LEU A 50 1.90 -4.38 2.69
N VAL A 51 1.40 -3.20 2.35
CA VAL A 51 0.26 -2.57 3.00
C VAL A 51 -0.85 -2.29 1.99
N ASP A 52 -1.96 -3.03 2.09
CA ASP A 52 -3.17 -2.74 1.33
C ASP A 52 -3.95 -1.61 1.99
N VAL A 53 -4.14 -0.49 1.28
CA VAL A 53 -4.87 0.68 1.78
C VAL A 53 -6.31 0.79 1.25
N ARG A 54 -6.84 -0.28 0.64
CA ARG A 54 -8.28 -0.41 0.31
C ARG A 54 -9.12 -0.43 1.58
N ARG A 55 -10.41 -0.10 1.43
CA ARG A 55 -11.39 -0.04 2.53
C ARG A 55 -12.57 -0.93 2.21
N THR A 56 -13.66 -0.36 1.74
CA THR A 56 -14.86 -1.11 1.31
C THR A 56 -14.63 -1.85 0.00
N ASP A 57 -13.60 -1.46 -0.76
CA ASP A 57 -13.15 -2.12 -1.99
C ASP A 57 -12.07 -3.19 -1.75
N TYR A 58 -11.91 -3.65 -0.50
CA TYR A 58 -11.03 -4.75 -0.09
C TYR A 58 -11.68 -6.11 -0.40
N GLU A 59 -11.99 -6.31 -1.68
CA GLU A 59 -12.67 -7.49 -2.24
C GLU A 59 -11.76 -8.22 -3.23
N GLY A 60 -12.08 -9.47 -3.57
CA GLY A 60 -11.35 -10.27 -4.56
C GLY A 60 -10.02 -10.87 -4.10
N GLY A 61 -9.75 -10.84 -2.80
CA GLY A 61 -8.49 -11.31 -2.22
C GLY A 61 -7.43 -10.23 -2.14
N THR A 62 -6.22 -10.65 -1.77
CA THR A 62 -5.12 -9.77 -1.36
C THR A 62 -3.82 -10.27 -1.94
N ILE A 63 -2.83 -9.38 -2.12
CA ILE A 63 -1.47 -9.85 -2.39
C ILE A 63 -0.98 -10.58 -1.13
N ALA A 64 -0.37 -11.74 -1.32
CA ALA A 64 0.01 -12.64 -0.24
C ALA A 64 0.82 -11.90 0.82
N SER A 65 0.55 -12.19 2.09
CA SER A 65 1.25 -11.65 3.26
C SER A 65 1.22 -10.13 3.44
N SER A 66 0.27 -9.45 2.79
CA SER A 66 0.00 -8.04 3.03
C SER A 66 -0.89 -7.83 4.26
N ILE A 67 -0.73 -6.69 4.93
CA ILE A 67 -1.65 -6.23 5.97
C ILE A 67 -2.60 -5.18 5.39
N ASN A 68 -3.86 -5.16 5.83
CA ASN A 68 -4.79 -4.10 5.45
C ASN A 68 -4.81 -2.97 6.48
N LEU A 69 -4.44 -1.76 6.03
CA LEU A 69 -4.52 -0.52 6.79
C LEU A 69 -5.19 0.54 5.88
N PRO A 70 -6.51 0.77 6.00
CA PRO A 70 -7.22 1.69 5.11
C PRO A 70 -6.58 3.08 5.05
N ALA A 71 -6.52 3.68 3.86
CA ALA A 71 -5.84 4.97 3.64
C ALA A 71 -6.28 6.11 4.59
N HIS A 72 -7.49 6.02 5.14
CA HIS A 72 -8.14 7.00 6.01
C HIS A 72 -7.50 7.11 7.40
N THR A 73 -6.70 6.12 7.81
CA THR A 73 -6.02 6.13 9.11
C THR A 73 -4.52 6.40 8.99
N ILE A 74 -3.95 6.28 7.78
CA ILE A 74 -2.50 6.30 7.57
C ILE A 74 -1.85 7.60 8.06
N TYR A 75 -2.45 8.76 7.78
CA TYR A 75 -1.85 10.04 8.17
C TYR A 75 -1.69 10.12 9.69
N GLN A 76 -2.71 9.73 10.45
CA GLN A 76 -2.71 9.79 11.91
C GLN A 76 -1.82 8.71 12.53
N THR A 77 -1.69 7.55 11.89
CA THR A 77 -0.94 6.41 12.44
C THR A 77 0.49 6.29 11.91
N ARG A 78 0.98 7.22 11.08
CA ARG A 78 2.31 7.16 10.45
C ARG A 78 3.47 6.92 11.43
N ALA A 79 3.40 7.54 12.62
CA ALA A 79 4.37 7.34 13.68
C ALA A 79 4.40 5.90 14.22
N ILE A 80 3.22 5.29 14.38
CA ILE A 80 3.07 3.91 14.87
C ILE A 80 3.53 2.92 13.80
N ILE A 81 3.16 3.15 12.54
CA ILE A 81 3.62 2.35 11.39
C ILE A 81 5.15 2.35 11.34
N TYR A 82 5.78 3.53 11.45
CA TYR A 82 7.23 3.65 11.51
C TYR A 82 7.84 2.81 12.64
N GLN A 83 7.35 2.96 13.87
CA GLN A 83 7.89 2.24 15.03
C GLN A 83 7.78 0.71 14.86
N LEU A 84 6.63 0.22 14.38
CA LEU A 84 6.44 -1.20 14.07
C LEU A 84 7.43 -1.70 13.02
N CYS A 85 7.59 -0.95 11.92
CA CYS A 85 8.54 -1.31 10.86
C CYS A 85 9.99 -1.31 11.35
N LYS A 86 10.39 -0.31 12.14
CA LYS A 86 11.75 -0.22 12.70
C LYS A 86 12.06 -1.40 13.62
N GLN A 87 11.12 -1.74 14.52
CA GLN A 87 11.27 -2.89 15.43
C GLN A 87 11.32 -4.22 14.69
N ALA A 88 10.55 -4.37 13.62
CA ALA A 88 10.55 -5.56 12.77
C ALA A 88 11.78 -5.64 11.84
N GLY A 89 12.62 -4.60 11.77
CA GLY A 89 13.77 -4.55 10.85
C GLY A 89 13.36 -4.44 9.37
N VAL A 90 12.20 -3.84 9.10
CA VAL A 90 11.71 -3.52 7.76
C VAL A 90 12.52 -2.34 7.21
N GLU A 91 12.96 -2.45 5.96
CA GLU A 91 13.65 -1.40 5.20
C GLU A 91 12.76 -0.77 4.12
N GLN A 92 11.70 -1.46 3.69
CA GLN A 92 10.81 -0.94 2.66
C GLN A 92 9.33 -1.19 3.00
N ILE A 93 8.54 -0.12 3.02
CA ILE A 93 7.09 -0.18 3.19
C ILE A 93 6.45 0.08 1.82
N ILE A 94 5.73 -0.91 1.30
CA ILE A 94 5.15 -0.90 -0.04
C ILE A 94 3.63 -0.80 0.10
N PHE A 95 3.09 0.39 -0.19
CA PHE A 95 1.65 0.63 -0.14
C PHE A 95 0.99 0.28 -1.47
N TYR A 96 -0.20 -0.31 -1.43
CA TYR A 96 -1.00 -0.50 -2.62
C TYR A 96 -2.49 -0.25 -2.38
N CYS A 97 -3.21 0.12 -3.42
CA CYS A 97 -4.67 0.18 -3.41
C CYS A 97 -5.21 -0.51 -4.67
N GLY A 98 -6.45 -0.17 -5.09
CA GLY A 98 -7.04 -0.70 -6.32
C GLY A 98 -6.12 -0.58 -7.55
N SER A 99 -5.83 0.66 -7.98
CA SER A 99 -4.96 0.94 -9.15
C SER A 99 -3.74 1.81 -8.85
N CYS A 100 -3.55 2.19 -7.58
CA CYS A 100 -2.52 3.16 -7.15
C CYS A 100 -2.53 4.53 -7.86
N GLY A 101 -3.66 4.96 -8.44
CA GLY A 101 -3.82 6.32 -8.97
C GLY A 101 -4.13 7.41 -7.93
N GLY A 102 -4.10 7.09 -6.63
CA GLY A 102 -4.49 8.06 -5.59
C GLY A 102 -4.14 7.63 -4.16
N ARG A 103 -4.88 6.66 -3.58
CA ARG A 103 -4.70 6.25 -2.17
C ARG A 103 -3.31 5.69 -1.87
N GLY A 104 -2.79 4.79 -2.71
CA GLY A 104 -1.48 4.16 -2.54
C GLY A 104 -0.33 5.18 -2.49
N PRO A 105 -0.12 6.01 -3.54
CA PRO A 105 0.92 7.05 -3.53
C PRO A 105 0.76 8.06 -2.40
N ARG A 106 -0.48 8.44 -2.05
CA ARG A 106 -0.74 9.37 -0.95
C ARG A 106 -0.34 8.80 0.41
N ALA A 107 -0.73 7.55 0.69
CA ALA A 107 -0.33 6.84 1.90
C ALA A 107 1.20 6.70 1.99
N ALA A 108 1.84 6.30 0.88
CA ALA A 108 3.30 6.20 0.80
C ALA A 108 3.97 7.55 1.07
N GLY A 109 3.47 8.63 0.46
CA GLY A 109 3.98 9.98 0.65
C GLY A 109 3.86 10.47 2.10
N TRP A 110 2.70 10.29 2.75
CA TRP A 110 2.54 10.72 4.14
C TRP A 110 3.43 9.95 5.12
N VAL A 111 3.66 8.67 4.87
CA VAL A 111 4.63 7.91 5.67
C VAL A 111 6.04 8.41 5.38
N GLN A 112 6.42 8.66 4.11
CA GLN A 112 7.73 9.19 3.77
C GLN A 112 7.98 10.58 4.39
N ASP A 113 6.98 11.47 4.39
CA ASP A 113 7.06 12.76 5.06
C ASP A 113 7.45 12.60 6.54
N TYR A 114 6.81 11.65 7.23
CA TYR A 114 7.13 11.37 8.63
C TYR A 114 8.53 10.77 8.80
N LEU A 115 8.94 9.86 7.91
CA LEU A 115 10.30 9.30 7.94
C LEU A 115 11.34 10.42 7.77
N ASP A 116 11.08 11.38 6.87
CA ASP A 116 11.94 12.54 6.67
C ASP A 116 11.93 13.48 7.88
N GLU A 117 10.76 13.73 8.49
CA GLU A 117 10.57 14.55 9.70
C GLU A 117 11.39 14.02 10.89
N VAL A 118 11.44 12.69 11.08
CA VAL A 118 12.20 12.07 12.18
C VAL A 118 13.64 11.72 11.81
N GLY A 119 14.08 12.04 10.59
CA GLY A 119 15.43 11.78 10.12
C GLY A 119 15.76 10.32 9.83
N GLU A 120 14.75 9.45 9.63
CA GLU A 120 14.94 8.06 9.26
C GLU A 120 15.52 7.93 7.83
N LYS A 121 16.52 7.07 7.65
CA LYS A 121 17.23 6.87 6.37
C LYS A 121 17.25 5.44 5.88
N ASP A 122 17.05 4.47 6.78
CA ASP A 122 17.13 3.04 6.47
C ASP A 122 15.78 2.50 5.95
N ILE A 123 14.69 3.21 6.25
CA ILE A 123 13.34 2.82 5.82
C ILE A 123 12.90 3.71 4.65
N LYS A 124 12.39 3.09 3.60
CA LYS A 124 11.78 3.76 2.44
C LYS A 124 10.30 3.45 2.35
N SER A 125 9.51 4.46 2.00
CA SER A 125 8.09 4.32 1.73
C SER A 125 7.83 4.52 0.24
N VAL A 126 7.22 3.52 -0.39
CA VAL A 126 6.98 3.44 -1.84
C VAL A 126 5.59 2.87 -2.10
N TYR A 127 5.15 2.88 -3.35
CA TYR A 127 3.88 2.25 -3.74
C TYR A 127 4.03 1.20 -4.83
N LEU A 128 3.12 0.22 -4.85
CA LEU A 128 3.06 -0.80 -5.90
C LEU A 128 2.48 -0.20 -7.19
N GLU A 129 3.21 -0.30 -8.29
CA GLU A 129 2.74 0.14 -9.60
C GLU A 129 1.48 -0.65 -10.01
N GLY A 130 0.47 0.04 -10.54
CA GLY A 130 -0.78 -0.57 -11.01
C GLY A 130 -1.70 -1.12 -9.90
N GLY A 131 -1.25 -1.15 -8.64
CA GLY A 131 -2.01 -1.70 -7.51
C GLY A 131 -2.43 -3.16 -7.71
N ILE A 132 -3.42 -3.61 -6.95
CA ILE A 132 -3.91 -5.00 -7.04
C ILE A 132 -4.60 -5.29 -8.38
N LYS A 133 -5.20 -4.30 -9.04
CA LYS A 133 -5.78 -4.47 -10.38
C LYS A 133 -4.69 -4.80 -11.41
N GLY A 134 -3.56 -4.09 -11.35
CA GLY A 134 -2.40 -4.38 -12.18
C GLY A 134 -1.80 -5.75 -11.87
N TRP A 135 -1.75 -6.13 -10.59
CA TRP A 135 -1.31 -7.46 -10.16
C TRP A 135 -2.15 -8.57 -10.77
N VAL A 136 -3.47 -8.51 -10.62
CA VAL A 136 -4.41 -9.53 -11.14
C VAL A 136 -4.35 -9.60 -12.66
N ALA A 137 -4.26 -8.45 -13.35
CA ALA A 137 -4.13 -8.43 -14.80
C ALA A 137 -2.85 -9.12 -15.30
N ALA A 138 -1.74 -9.00 -14.56
CA ALA A 138 -0.46 -9.58 -14.92
C ALA A 138 -0.29 -11.05 -14.49
N TYR A 139 -0.85 -11.43 -13.34
CA TYR A 139 -0.50 -12.67 -12.65
C TYR A 139 -1.70 -13.52 -12.23
N GLY A 140 -2.93 -13.05 -12.42
CA GLY A 140 -4.14 -13.73 -11.93
C GLY A 140 -4.07 -13.94 -10.42
N SER A 141 -4.26 -15.18 -9.98
CA SER A 141 -4.20 -15.59 -8.57
C SER A 141 -2.78 -15.84 -8.03
N ARG A 142 -1.74 -15.78 -8.87
CA ARG A 142 -0.36 -16.06 -8.44
C ARG A 142 0.09 -14.99 -7.43
N GLY A 143 0.63 -15.45 -6.29
CA GLY A 143 1.06 -14.57 -5.20
C GLY A 143 -0.10 -13.85 -4.49
N MET A 144 -1.33 -14.38 -4.57
CA MET A 144 -2.48 -13.86 -3.86
C MET A 144 -2.99 -14.83 -2.79
N GLU A 145 -3.65 -14.28 -1.78
CA GLU A 145 -4.40 -15.00 -0.75
C GLU A 145 -5.89 -14.65 -0.87
N PHE A 146 -6.75 -15.63 -0.54
CA PHE A 146 -8.22 -15.48 -0.61
C PHE A 146 -8.74 -14.99 -1.97
N PHE A 147 -8.09 -15.39 -3.06
CA PHE A 147 -8.47 -15.00 -4.41
C PHE A 147 -9.90 -15.47 -4.72
N ASP A 148 -10.77 -14.51 -5.03
CA ASP A 148 -12.13 -14.78 -5.50
C ASP A 148 -12.24 -14.35 -6.96
N GLU A 149 -12.21 -15.32 -7.86
CA GLU A 149 -12.31 -15.10 -9.31
C GLU A 149 -13.59 -14.33 -9.70
N LYS A 150 -14.70 -14.50 -8.96
CA LYS A 150 -15.97 -13.83 -9.27
C LYS A 150 -15.89 -12.33 -9.04
N ALA A 151 -15.07 -11.88 -8.09
CA ALA A 151 -14.86 -10.45 -7.85
C ALA A 151 -14.08 -9.76 -8.99
N TRP A 152 -13.36 -10.55 -9.81
CA TRP A 152 -12.57 -10.09 -10.95
C TRP A 152 -13.22 -10.38 -12.31
N ALA A 153 -14.25 -11.23 -12.34
CA ALA A 153 -15.02 -11.52 -13.53
C ALA A 153 -15.84 -10.28 -13.94
N LYS A 154 -15.33 -9.51 -14.90
CA LYS A 154 -15.96 -8.34 -15.55
C LYS A 154 -16.50 -7.26 -14.58
N LYS A 155 -15.67 -6.24 -14.35
CA LYS A 155 -16.13 -4.86 -14.10
C LYS A 155 -15.78 -4.00 -15.30
#